data_AF-D7FV03-F1
#
_entry.id   AF-D7FV03-F1
#
_cell.length_a   1.000
_cell.length_b   1.000
_cell.length_c   1.000
_cell.angle_alpha   90.00
_cell.angle_beta   90.00
_cell.angle_gamma   90.00
#
_symmetry.space_group_name_H-M   'P 1'
#
loop_
_entity.id
_entity.type
_entity.pdbx_description
1 polymer ?
#
loop_
_entity_poly.entity_id
_entity_poly.type
_entity_poly.pdbx_seq_one_letter_code
_entity_poly.pdbx_strand_id
1 'polypeptide(L)' 'MARAADNKDLRQIRRLANQALVDVFNALGGDRWRNKSGWLTPGTDVKKWHGVTVNAGSLVSLNLMSNDLEVS' A
#
# COMPACT_ATOMS: atom_id res chain seq x y z
N MET A 1 3.19 18.46 27.30
CA MET A 1 3.79 17.11 27.17
C MET A 1 2.79 16.21 26.45
N ALA A 2 2.82 16.18 25.11
CA ALA A 2 2.03 15.25 24.30
C ALA A 2 2.80 13.93 24.18
N ARG A 3 2.11 12.82 24.39
CA ARG A 3 2.63 11.54 24.89
C ARG A 3 3.19 10.68 23.75
N ALA A 4 4.23 9.91 24.01
CA ALA A 4 4.82 8.93 23.07
C ALA A 4 3.84 7.84 22.53
N ALA A 5 2.58 7.81 22.99
CA ALA A 5 1.54 6.90 22.53
C ALA A 5 1.05 7.24 21.12
N ASP A 6 0.86 8.52 20.81
CA ASP A 6 0.35 8.98 19.51
C ASP A 6 1.25 8.52 18.34
N ASN A 7 2.56 8.45 18.60
CA ASN A 7 3.55 8.06 17.60
C ASN A 7 3.68 6.52 17.43
N LYS A 8 3.15 5.73 18.36
CA LYS A 8 3.07 4.27 18.25
C LYS A 8 1.85 3.86 17.41
N ASP A 9 0.73 4.54 17.61
CA ASP A 9 -0.51 4.26 16.88
C ASP A 9 -0.39 4.61 15.40
N LEU A 10 0.20 5.76 15.06
CA LEU A 10 0.46 6.13 13.66
C LEU A 10 1.37 5.11 12.94
N ARG A 11 2.40 4.61 13.63
CA ARG A 11 3.28 3.56 13.08
C ARG A 11 2.52 2.25 12.87
N GLN A 12 1.62 1.89 13.79
CA GLN A 12 0.80 0.69 13.66
C GLN A 12 -0.23 0.83 12.51
N ILE A 13 -0.92 1.96 12.41
CA ILE A 13 -1.86 2.27 11.33
C ILE A 13 -1.15 2.18 9.98
N ARG A 14 0.06 2.75 9.86
CA ARG A 14 0.84 2.66 8.62
C ARG A 14 1.22 1.22 8.26
N ARG A 15 1.57 0.38 9.25
CA ARG A 15 1.84 -1.05 9.01
C ARG A 15 0.59 -1.79 8.54
N LEU A 16 -0.56 -1.54 9.17
CA LEU A 16 -1.83 -2.15 8.78
C LEU A 16 -2.24 -1.72 7.37
N ALA A 17 -2.07 -0.44 7.02
CA ALA A 17 -2.35 0.05 5.67
C ALA A 17 -1.43 -0.61 4.62
N ASN A 18 -0.13 -0.74 4.91
CA ASN A 18 0.80 -1.44 4.02
C ASN A 18 0.41 -2.92 3.85
N GLN A 19 0.01 -3.59 4.93
CA GLN A 19 -0.45 -4.98 4.87
C GLN A 19 -1.73 -5.12 4.04
N ALA A 20 -2.71 -4.24 4.23
CA ALA A 20 -3.94 -4.25 3.46
C ALA A 20 -3.69 -4.08 1.95
N LEU A 21 -2.69 -3.27 1.55
CA LEU A 21 -2.29 -3.19 0.15
C LEU A 21 -1.72 -4.52 -0.37
N VAL A 22 -0.89 -5.21 0.41
CA VAL A 22 -0.38 -6.54 0.07
C VAL A 22 -1.53 -7.54 -0.09
N ASP A 23 -2.52 -7.48 0.79
CA ASP A 23 -3.70 -8.35 0.72
C ASP A 23 -4.52 -8.07 -0.56
N VAL A 24 -4.70 -6.79 -0.93
CA VAL A 24 -5.32 -6.40 -2.22
C VAL A 24 -4.52 -6.92 -3.41
N PHE A 25 -3.20 -6.80 -3.39
CA PHE A 25 -2.33 -7.31 -4.44
C PHE A 25 -2.52 -8.82 -4.63
N ASN A 26 -2.48 -9.60 -3.54
CA ASN A 26 -2.63 -11.05 -3.60
C ASN A 26 -4.05 -11.46 -4.04
N ALA A 27 -5.09 -10.80 -3.51
CA ALA A 27 -6.48 -11.13 -3.80
C ALA A 27 -6.91 -10.77 -5.23
N LEU A 28 -6.27 -9.77 -5.85
CA LEU A 28 -6.60 -9.29 -7.19
C LEU A 28 -5.60 -9.73 -8.26
N GLY A 29 -4.88 -10.84 -8.02
CA GLY A 29 -4.00 -11.43 -9.03
C GLY A 29 -2.83 -10.53 -9.40
N GLY A 30 -2.24 -9.85 -8.42
CA GLY A 30 -1.20 -8.83 -8.57
C GLY A 30 -0.04 -9.19 -9.49
N ASP A 31 0.32 -10.47 -9.53
CA ASP A 31 1.37 -11.00 -10.42
C ASP A 31 1.04 -10.80 -11.91
N ARG A 32 -0.26 -10.77 -12.26
CA ARG A 32 -0.77 -10.58 -13.62
C ARG A 32 -1.08 -9.13 -13.97
N TRP A 33 -1.02 -8.20 -13.02
CA TRP A 33 -1.29 -6.80 -13.28
C TRP A 33 -0.40 -6.24 -14.38
N ARG A 34 -1.02 -5.42 -15.24
CA ARG A 34 -0.35 -4.74 -16.35
C ARG A 34 0.77 -3.82 -15.87
N ASN A 35 0.55 -3.12 -14.75
CA ASN A 35 1.54 -2.30 -14.10
C ASN A 35 1.58 -2.58 -12.59
N LYS A 36 2.58 -3.36 -12.20
CA LYS A 36 2.93 -3.69 -10.81
C LYS A 36 4.24 -3.03 -10.36
N SER A 37 4.62 -1.92 -10.99
CA SER A 37 5.89 -1.24 -10.67
C SER A 37 5.99 -0.90 -9.18
N GLY A 38 7.06 -1.37 -8.53
CA GLY A 38 7.34 -1.17 -7.11
C GLY A 38 6.61 -2.12 -6.15
N TRP A 39 5.48 -2.72 -6.56
CA TRP A 39 4.71 -3.65 -5.73
C TRP A 39 5.59 -4.84 -5.32
N LEU A 40 5.57 -5.16 -4.02
CA LEU A 40 6.35 -6.23 -3.38
C LEU A 40 7.87 -6.24 -3.67
N THR A 41 8.41 -5.16 -4.24
CA THR A 41 9.85 -5.07 -4.52
C THR A 41 10.61 -4.84 -3.21
N PRO A 42 11.57 -5.69 -2.82
CA PRO A 42 12.31 -5.55 -1.57
C PRO A 42 12.92 -4.15 -1.41
N GLY A 43 12.76 -3.56 -0.22
CA GLY A 43 13.29 -2.22 0.08
C GLY A 43 12.53 -1.05 -0.55
N THR A 44 11.45 -1.30 -1.30
CA THR A 44 10.62 -0.24 -1.89
C THR A 44 9.52 0.21 -0.93
N ASP A 45 9.51 1.51 -0.60
CA ASP A 45 8.43 2.14 0.18
C ASP A 45 7.12 2.13 -0.64
N VAL A 46 5.98 1.83 0.01
CA VAL A 46 4.65 1.78 -0.63
C VAL A 46 4.28 3.05 -1.40
N LYS A 47 4.83 4.20 -1.02
CA LYS A 47 4.64 5.47 -1.75
C LYS A 47 5.22 5.45 -3.18
N LYS A 48 6.05 4.46 -3.51
CA LYS A 48 6.63 4.25 -4.84
C LYS A 48 5.87 3.20 -5.64
N TRP A 49 4.86 2.55 -5.05
CA TRP A 49 4.06 1.55 -5.75
C TRP A 49 3.15 2.25 -6.74
N HIS A 50 3.01 1.67 -7.93
CA HIS A 50 2.11 2.20 -8.94
C HIS A 50 0.68 2.31 -8.40
N GLY A 51 0.03 3.46 -8.61
CA GLY A 51 -1.35 3.69 -8.18
C GLY A 51 -1.53 4.09 -6.71
N VAL A 52 -0.47 4.06 -5.89
CA VAL A 52 -0.54 4.42 -4.47
C VAL A 52 -0.21 5.90 -4.25
N THR A 53 -1.12 6.63 -3.61
CA THR A 53 -0.85 8.00 -3.13
C THR A 53 -0.78 8.01 -1.62
N VAL A 54 0.33 8.54 -1.08
CA VAL A 54 0.55 8.74 0.36
C VAL A 54 0.65 10.23 0.64
N ASN A 55 -0.11 10.74 1.61
CA ASN A 55 -0.02 12.12 2.10
C ASN A 55 0.33 12.11 3.60
N ALA A 56 1.26 12.97 4.01
CA ALA A 56 1.72 13.08 5.39
C ALA A 56 2.09 11.74 6.07
N GLY A 57 2.53 10.75 5.28
CA GLY A 57 2.90 9.41 5.76
C GLY A 57 1.76 8.40 5.89
N SER A 58 0.53 8.78 5.52
CA SER A 58 -0.65 7.92 5.50
C SER A 58 -1.09 7.62 4.06
N LEU A 59 -1.53 6.38 3.80
CA LEU A 59 -2.16 6.03 2.53
C LEU A 59 -3.46 6.84 2.35
N VAL A 60 -3.59 7.52 1.22
CA VAL A 60 -4.77 8.36 0.93
C VAL A 60 -5.55 7.84 -0.26
N SER A 61 -4.90 7.23 -1.25
CA SER A 61 -5.63 6.63 -2.37
C SER A 61 -4.88 5.46 -3.00
N LEU A 62 -5.68 4.58 -3.61
CA LEU A 62 -5.24 3.49 -4.47
C LEU A 62 -6.03 3.61 -5.79
N ASN A 63 -5.32 3.80 -6.89
CA ASN A 63 -5.89 3.84 -8.24
C ASN A 63 -5.30 2.71 -9.08
N LEU A 64 -6.14 1.75 -9.43
CA LEU A 64 -5.80 0.57 -10.22
C LEU A 64 -6.63 0.49 -11.50
N MET A 65 -7.15 1.62 -11.98
CA MET A 65 -7.95 1.68 -13.19
C MET A 65 -7.16 1.12 -14.38
N SER A 66 -7.81 0.25 -15.16
CA SER A 66 -7.21 -0.38 -16.34
C SER A 66 -5.92 -1.16 -16.05
N ASN A 67 -5.83 -1.78 -14.87
CA ASN A 67 -4.67 -2.58 -14.44
C ASN A 67 -4.89 -4.10 -14.50
N ASP A 68 -5.91 -4.55 -15.24
CA ASP A 68 -6.22 -5.97 -15.45
C ASP A 68 -6.35 -6.76 -14.13
N LEU A 69 -7.22 -6.27 -13.24
CA LEU A 69 -7.49 -6.89 -11.93
C LEU A 69 -8.30 -8.18 -12.11
N GLU A 70 -7.87 -9.26 -11.47
CA GLU A 70 -8.53 -10.57 -11.54
C GLU A 70 -8.67 -11.13 -10.12
N VAL A 71 -9.86 -11.57 -9.73
CA VAL A 71 -10.04 -12.22 -8.43
C VAL A 71 -9.59 -13.67 -8.54
N SER A 72 -8.74 -14.13 -7.62
CA SER A 72 -8.35 -15.55 -7.50
C SER A 72 -9.42 -16.41 -6.85
#